data_AF-A0A7Y7DM53-F1
#
_entry.id   AF-A0A7Y7DM53-F1
#
_cell.length_a   1.000
_cell.length_b   1.000
_cell.length_c   1.000
_cell.angle_alpha   90.00
_cell.angle_beta   90.00
_cell.angle_gamma   90.00
#
_symmetry.space_group_name_H-M   'P 1'
#
loop_
_entity.id
_entity.type
_entity.pdbx_description
1 polymer ?
#
loop_
_entity_poly.entity_id
_entity_poly.type
_entity_poly.pdbx_seq_one_letter_code
_entity_poly.pdbx_strand_id
1 'polypeptide(L)'
;MELTKALAEVAITGMFEGMQREAEIIVSALQYEPVNDEAKLSLQALVSMSSLRYQEAVELLAPWCHTNDTAMPHAFLALSLWKTDQLFEANQLCESILNQCNDSHAIEMAEEIQQQLEAQ
;
A
#
# COMPACT_ATOMS: atom_id res chain seq x y z
N MET A 1 -19.12 5.35 -10.74
CA MET A 1 -17.85 4.66 -11.08
C MET A 1 -16.79 5.63 -11.56
N GLU A 2 -17.06 6.53 -12.52
CA GLU A 2 -16.06 7.53 -12.95
C GLU A 2 -15.70 8.56 -11.86
N LEU A 3 -16.68 9.03 -11.09
CA LEU A 3 -16.43 9.98 -10.00
C LEU A 3 -15.51 9.38 -8.91
N THR A 4 -15.75 8.12 -8.54
CA THR A 4 -14.98 7.42 -7.51
C THR A 4 -13.52 7.23 -7.93
N LYS A 5 -13.27 6.92 -9.21
CA LYS A 5 -11.93 6.83 -9.78
C LYS A 5 -11.24 8.19 -9.81
N ALA A 6 -11.94 9.23 -10.28
CA ALA A 6 -11.40 10.59 -10.31
C ALA A 6 -11.05 11.11 -8.91
N LEU A 7 -11.88 10.82 -7.90
CA LEU A 7 -11.60 11.18 -6.51
C LEU A 7 -10.37 10.44 -5.96
N ALA A 8 -10.21 9.15 -6.28
CA ALA A 8 -9.02 8.39 -5.89
C ALA A 8 -7.75 8.96 -6.55
N GLU A 9 -7.80 9.29 -7.84
CA GLU A 9 -6.69 9.94 -8.56
C GLU A 9 -6.33 11.30 -7.94
N VAL A 10 -7.32 12.15 -7.65
CA VAL A 10 -7.12 13.44 -6.98
C VAL A 10 -6.51 13.26 -5.60
N ALA A 11 -6.95 12.26 -4.83
CA ALA A 11 -6.37 11.97 -3.53
C ALA A 11 -4.90 11.56 -3.66
N ILE A 12 -4.56 10.66 -4.58
CA ILE A 12 -3.18 10.22 -4.84
C ILE A 12 -2.33 11.42 -5.23
N THR A 13 -2.75 12.23 -6.20
CA THR A 13 -2.01 13.45 -6.59
C THR A 13 -1.85 14.40 -5.40
N GLY A 14 -2.90 14.63 -4.63
CA GLY A 14 -2.85 15.48 -3.43
C GLY A 14 -1.80 15.03 -2.41
N MET A 15 -1.63 13.71 -2.20
CA MET A 15 -0.59 13.18 -1.30
C MET A 15 0.82 13.60 -1.74
N PHE A 16 1.08 13.59 -3.05
CA PHE A 16 2.39 13.93 -3.62
C PHE A 16 2.63 15.43 -3.81
N GLU A 17 1.56 16.23 -3.88
CA GLU A 17 1.63 17.71 -4.02
C GLU A 17 1.59 18.46 -2.67
N GLY A 18 1.69 17.75 -1.54
CA GLY A 18 1.67 18.38 -0.21
C GLY A 18 0.27 18.78 0.29
N MET A 19 -0.78 18.18 -0.28
CA MET A 19 -2.18 18.32 0.14
C MET A 19 -2.63 17.10 0.95
N GLN A 20 -1.86 16.71 1.97
CA GLN A 20 -2.10 15.48 2.72
C GLN A 20 -3.47 15.48 3.40
N ARG A 21 -3.89 16.62 3.97
CA ARG A 21 -5.17 16.74 4.67
C ARG A 21 -6.36 16.54 3.73
N GLU A 22 -6.31 17.11 2.54
CA GLU A 22 -7.36 16.96 1.53
C GLU A 22 -7.42 15.53 1.03
N ALA A 23 -6.26 14.91 0.79
CA ALA A 23 -6.18 13.51 0.40
C ALA A 23 -6.78 12.58 1.47
N GLU A 24 -6.47 12.80 2.75
CA GLU A 24 -7.06 12.07 3.88
C GLU A 24 -8.59 12.17 3.89
N ILE A 25 -9.13 13.39 3.71
CA ILE A 25 -10.58 13.62 3.69
C ILE A 25 -11.23 12.86 2.54
N ILE A 26 -10.63 12.90 1.34
CA ILE A 26 -11.17 12.20 0.16
C ILE A 26 -11.13 10.69 0.37
N VAL A 27 -10.01 10.13 0.85
CA VAL A 27 -9.88 8.69 1.12
C VAL A 27 -10.86 8.24 2.21
N SER A 28 -11.07 9.05 3.24
CA SER A 28 -12.08 8.76 4.26
C SER A 28 -13.51 8.74 3.68
N ALA A 29 -13.84 9.68 2.78
CA ALA A 29 -15.14 9.68 2.11
C ALA A 29 -15.33 8.45 1.20
N LEU A 30 -14.28 8.00 0.51
CA LEU A 30 -14.31 6.82 -0.35
C LEU A 30 -14.59 5.50 0.40
N GLN A 31 -14.46 5.46 1.73
CA GLN A 31 -14.83 4.29 2.54
C GLN A 31 -16.31 3.92 2.40
N TYR A 32 -17.18 4.91 2.18
CA TYR A 32 -18.64 4.74 2.06
C TYR A 32 -19.10 4.44 0.63
N GLU A 33 -18.19 4.46 -0.34
CA GLU A 33 -18.48 4.21 -1.75
C GLU A 33 -18.39 2.70 -2.07
N PRO A 34 -19.02 2.23 -3.17
CA PRO A 34 -18.94 0.84 -3.62
C PRO A 34 -17.61 0.55 -4.34
N VAL A 35 -16.49 0.90 -3.70
CA VAL A 35 -15.13 0.49 -4.09
C VAL A 35 -14.82 -0.86 -3.44
N ASN A 36 -14.07 -1.71 -4.13
CA ASN A 36 -13.63 -2.98 -3.52
C ASN A 36 -12.71 -2.73 -2.30
N ASP A 37 -12.69 -3.68 -1.38
CA ASP A 37 -11.98 -3.51 -0.12
C ASP A 37 -10.47 -3.39 -0.30
N GLU A 38 -9.92 -4.07 -1.31
CA GLU A 38 -8.49 -4.01 -1.66
C GLU A 38 -8.03 -2.60 -2.04
N ALA A 39 -8.78 -1.90 -2.89
CA ALA A 39 -8.46 -0.54 -3.31
C ALA A 39 -8.67 0.46 -2.17
N LYS A 40 -9.70 0.26 -1.33
CA LYS A 40 -9.90 1.09 -0.12
C LYS A 40 -8.71 0.97 0.84
N LEU A 41 -8.27 -0.26 1.09
CA LEU A 41 -7.15 -0.55 1.97
C LEU A 41 -5.85 0.04 1.42
N SER A 42 -5.61 -0.14 0.12
CA SER A 42 -4.46 0.43 -0.59
C SER A 42 -4.40 1.96 -0.49
N LEU A 43 -5.52 2.66 -0.69
CA LEU A 43 -5.60 4.12 -0.57
C LEU A 43 -5.30 4.60 0.85
N GLN A 44 -5.80 3.90 1.87
CA GLN A 44 -5.55 4.24 3.28
C GLN A 44 -4.09 4.00 3.68
N ALA A 45 -3.47 2.93 3.18
CA ALA A 45 -2.05 2.68 3.37
C ALA A 45 -1.21 3.80 2.73
N LEU A 46 -1.51 4.18 1.48
CA LEU A 46 -0.83 5.28 0.79
C LEU A 46 -0.91 6.60 1.54
N VAL A 47 -2.08 6.94 2.12
CA VAL A 47 -2.23 8.10 3.00
C VAL A 47 -1.29 8.03 4.20
N SER A 48 -1.24 6.89 4.88
CA SER A 48 -0.39 6.71 6.06
C SER A 48 1.09 6.83 5.70
N MET A 49 1.51 6.17 4.62
CA MET A 49 2.88 6.15 4.11
C MET A 49 3.35 7.51 3.59
N SER A 50 2.50 8.26 2.89
CA SER A 50 2.82 9.63 2.43
C SER A 50 3.06 10.60 3.57
N SER A 51 2.52 10.30 4.75
CA SER A 51 2.75 11.04 6.00
C SER A 51 3.86 10.42 6.87
N LEU A 52 4.66 9.51 6.32
CA LEU A 52 5.72 8.75 7.03
C LEU A 52 5.23 7.91 8.22
N ARG A 53 3.93 7.63 8.30
CA ARG A 53 3.31 6.78 9.33
C ARG A 53 3.31 5.32 8.90
N TYR A 54 4.50 4.77 8.64
CA TYR A 54 4.66 3.41 8.14
C TYR A 54 4.16 2.35 9.11
N GLN A 55 4.29 2.57 10.43
CA GLN A 55 3.76 1.64 11.43
C GLN A 55 2.22 1.55 11.38
N GLU A 56 1.54 2.68 11.16
CA GLU A 56 0.08 2.67 10.98
C GLU A 56 -0.32 1.90 9.72
N ALA A 57 0.47 2.00 8.63
CA ALA A 57 0.24 1.20 7.43
C ALA A 57 0.43 -0.30 7.68
N VAL A 58 1.43 -0.71 8.48
CA VAL A 58 1.62 -2.12 8.89
C VAL A 58 0.40 -2.62 9.66
N GLU A 59 -0.04 -1.88 10.68
CA GLU A 59 -1.20 -2.25 11.52
C GLU A 59 -2.50 -2.37 10.71
N LEU A 60 -2.65 -1.51 9.70
CA LEU A 60 -3.78 -1.51 8.79
C LEU A 60 -3.75 -2.71 7.82
N LEU A 61 -2.60 -2.97 7.19
CA LEU A 61 -2.48 -3.93 6.10
C LEU A 61 -2.33 -5.38 6.58
N ALA A 62 -1.57 -5.61 7.66
CA ALA A 62 -1.20 -6.95 8.11
C ALA A 62 -2.40 -7.89 8.34
N PRO A 63 -3.50 -7.46 8.99
CA PRO A 63 -4.66 -8.34 9.19
C PRO A 63 -5.28 -8.83 7.89
N TRP A 64 -5.35 -7.97 6.87
CA TRP A 64 -5.95 -8.31 5.58
C TRP A 64 -5.00 -9.19 4.75
N CYS A 65 -3.71 -8.86 4.70
CA CYS A 65 -2.70 -9.63 3.97
C CYS A 65 -2.52 -11.06 4.50
N HIS A 66 -2.84 -11.31 5.77
CA HIS A 66 -2.75 -12.65 6.35
C HIS A 66 -3.84 -13.61 5.87
N THR A 67 -4.98 -13.11 5.39
CA THR A 67 -6.16 -13.93 5.06
C THR A 67 -6.54 -13.91 3.58
N ASN A 68 -5.88 -13.08 2.77
CA ASN A 68 -6.21 -12.89 1.36
C ASN A 68 -5.02 -13.24 0.47
N ASP A 69 -5.33 -13.58 -0.78
CA ASP A 69 -4.33 -13.87 -1.80
C ASP A 69 -3.41 -12.66 -2.03
N THR A 70 -2.16 -12.93 -2.40
CA THR A 70 -1.14 -11.90 -2.64
C THR A 70 -1.58 -10.94 -3.73
N ALA A 71 -1.63 -9.66 -3.40
CA ALA A 71 -2.02 -8.57 -4.30
C ALA A 71 -1.26 -7.27 -3.95
N MET A 72 -1.68 -6.14 -4.51
CA MET A 72 -1.03 -4.84 -4.28
C MET A 72 -0.89 -4.44 -2.79
N PRO A 73 -1.87 -4.69 -1.90
CA PRO A 73 -1.70 -4.42 -0.47
C PRO A 73 -0.50 -5.12 0.18
N HIS A 74 -0.14 -6.33 -0.28
CA HIS A 74 1.03 -7.04 0.22
C HIS A 74 2.33 -6.32 -0.13
N ALA A 75 2.41 -5.70 -1.32
CA ALA A 75 3.57 -4.90 -1.70
C ALA A 75 3.70 -3.63 -0.84
N PHE A 76 2.58 -2.95 -0.54
CA PHE A 76 2.57 -1.83 0.41
C PHE A 76 2.95 -2.27 1.83
N LEU A 77 2.55 -3.47 2.25
CA LEU A 77 2.94 -4.02 3.54
C LEU A 77 4.44 -4.31 3.57
N ALA A 78 5.00 -4.93 2.53
CA ALA A 78 6.44 -5.19 2.42
C ALA A 78 7.26 -3.89 2.50
N LEU A 79 6.83 -2.85 1.77
CA LEU A 79 7.44 -1.53 1.82
C LEU A 79 7.36 -0.92 3.23
N SER A 80 6.23 -1.03 3.90
CA SER A 80 6.03 -0.48 5.24
C SER A 80 6.85 -1.23 6.31
N LEU A 81 6.96 -2.56 6.20
CA LEU A 81 7.84 -3.38 7.04
C LEU A 81 9.31 -2.98 6.84
N TRP A 82 9.75 -2.81 5.59
CA TRP A 82 11.10 -2.34 5.31
C TRP A 82 11.39 -0.96 5.92
N LYS A 83 10.47 0.00 5.76
CA LYS A 83 10.60 1.35 6.34
C LYS A 83 10.54 1.40 7.86
N THR A 84 10.12 0.31 8.51
CA THR A 84 10.09 0.15 9.97
C THR A 84 11.15 -0.82 10.49
N ASP A 85 12.17 -1.14 9.68
CA ASP A 85 13.31 -2.01 10.03
C ASP A 85 12.92 -3.47 10.37
N GLN A 86 11.74 -3.91 9.94
CA GLN A 86 11.28 -5.31 10.00
C GLN A 86 11.75 -6.06 8.75
N LEU A 87 13.08 -6.13 8.57
CA LEU A 87 13.71 -6.53 7.31
C LEU A 87 13.45 -8.00 6.94
N PHE A 88 13.38 -8.88 7.94
CA PHE A 88 13.16 -10.31 7.73
C PHE A 88 11.74 -10.56 7.19
N GLU A 89 10.74 -9.97 7.83
CA GLU A 89 9.34 -10.04 7.44
C GLU A 89 9.12 -9.38 6.07
N ALA A 90 9.78 -8.24 5.81
CA ALA A 90 9.75 -7.59 4.50
C ALA A 90 10.28 -8.51 3.39
N ASN A 91 11.44 -9.15 3.60
CA ASN A 91 12.02 -10.07 2.62
C ASN A 91 11.14 -11.30 2.37
N GLN A 92 10.61 -11.92 3.43
CA GLN A 92 9.69 -13.06 3.29
C GLN A 92 8.45 -12.70 2.47
N LEU A 93 7.92 -11.50 2.70
CA LEU A 93 6.74 -11.03 1.99
C LEU A 93 7.05 -10.73 0.52
N CYS A 94 8.20 -10.11 0.22
CA CYS A 94 8.68 -9.95 -1.16
C CYS A 94 8.79 -11.29 -1.88
N GLU A 95 9.45 -12.29 -1.28
CA GLU A 95 9.55 -13.63 -1.86
C GLU A 95 8.18 -14.26 -2.11
N SER A 96 7.23 -14.08 -1.19
CA SER A 96 5.85 -14.56 -1.39
C SER A 96 5.19 -13.89 -2.58
N ILE A 97 5.33 -12.57 -2.73
CA ILE A 97 4.75 -11.80 -3.85
C ILE A 97 5.35 -12.27 -5.18
N LEU A 98 6.67 -12.38 -5.27
CA LEU A 98 7.36 -12.76 -6.51
C LEU A 98 6.99 -14.18 -6.99
N ASN A 99 6.64 -15.07 -6.06
CA ASN A 99 6.30 -16.46 -6.38
C ASN A 99 4.81 -16.71 -6.63
N GLN A 100 3.92 -15.86 -6.09
CA GLN A 100 2.48 -16.16 -6.02
C GLN A 100 1.57 -15.08 -6.60
N CYS A 101 2.06 -13.85 -6.73
CA CYS A 101 1.27 -12.73 -7.22
C CYS A 101 1.17 -12.75 -8.75
N ASN A 102 0.03 -12.32 -9.28
CA ASN A 102 -0.16 -12.11 -10.73
C ASN A 102 -0.21 -10.62 -11.11
N ASP A 103 -0.19 -9.72 -10.13
CA ASP A 103 -0.17 -8.28 -10.35
C ASP A 103 1.26 -7.81 -10.64
N SER A 104 1.50 -7.35 -11.88
CA SER A 104 2.82 -6.90 -12.32
C SER A 104 3.35 -5.72 -11.50
N HIS A 105 2.50 -4.83 -11.01
CA HIS A 105 2.94 -3.68 -10.22
C HIS A 105 3.34 -4.07 -8.80
N ALA A 106 2.62 -5.03 -8.22
CA ALA A 106 3.00 -5.61 -6.93
C ALA A 106 4.36 -6.34 -7.04
N ILE A 107 4.58 -7.06 -8.13
CA ILE A 107 5.85 -7.74 -8.44
C ILE A 107 6.98 -6.71 -8.59
N GLU A 108 6.81 -5.70 -9.46
CA GLU A 108 7.80 -4.64 -9.69
C GLU A 108 8.24 -3.99 -8.37
N MET A 109 7.27 -3.64 -7.51
CA MET A 109 7.56 -3.07 -6.19
C MET A 109 8.32 -4.05 -5.28
N ALA A 110 7.95 -5.33 -5.28
CA ALA A 110 8.63 -6.35 -4.48
C ALA A 110 10.09 -6.56 -4.93
N GLU A 111 10.34 -6.55 -6.24
CA GLU A 111 11.70 -6.63 -6.82
C GLU A 111 12.55 -5.42 -6.39
N GLU A 112 12.01 -4.20 -6.47
CA GLU A 112 12.71 -3.00 -6.04
C GLU A 112 13.07 -3.06 -4.54
N ILE A 113 12.13 -3.48 -3.69
CA ILE A 113 12.38 -3.62 -2.24
C ILE A 113 13.47 -4.67 -2.00
N GLN A 114 13.42 -5.82 -2.67
CA GLN A 114 14.41 -6.89 -2.50
C GLN A 114 15.82 -6.43 -2.89
N GLN A 115 15.96 -5.70 -4.00
CA GLN A 115 17.24 -5.10 -4.40
C GLN A 115 17.78 -4.12 -3.35
N GLN A 116 16.91 -3.33 -2.71
CA GLN A 116 17.31 -2.40 -1.66
C GLN A 116 17.70 -3.12 -0.35
N LEU A 117 17.14 -4.29 -0.07
CA LEU A 117 17.50 -5.12 1.09
C LEU A 117 18.87 -5.78 0.92
N GLU A 118 19.18 -6.27 -0.28
CA GLU A 118 20.47 -6.90 -0.59
C GLU A 118 21.66 -5.92 -0.61
N ALA A 119 21.38 -4.63 -0.81
CA ALA A 119 22.39 -3.58 -0.87
C ALA A 119 22.85 -3.06 0.50
N GLN A 120 22.25 -3.52 1.60
CA GLN A 120 22.54 -3.11 2.99
C GLN A 120 23.48 -4.09 3.69
#